data_AF-A0A4Q3WS64-F1
#
_entry.id   AF-A0A4Q3WS64-F1
#
_cell.length_a   1.000
_cell.length_b   1.000
_cell.length_c   1.000
_cell.angle_alpha   90.00
_cell.angle_beta   90.00
_cell.angle_gamma   90.00
#
_symmetry.space_group_name_H-M   'P 1'
#
loop_
_entity.id
_entity.type
_entity.pdbx_description
1 polymer ?
#
loop_
_entity_poly.entity_id
_entity_poly.type
_entity_poly.pdbx_seq_one_letter_code
_entity_poly.pdbx_strand_id
1 'polypeptide(L)'
;MLMGHSTFLPETQDFDKWNGKLKWDQSLDGVACDLLEIEAVSEANSSKTIDLLWFAQDNGRLLRVNENVTRGEEVISSFDLRLDKQRLNPQLPASMFKFVPSK
;
A
#
# COMPACT_ATOMS: atom_id res chain seq x y z
N MET A 1 33.67 2.98 20.55
CA MET A 1 32.90 3.91 19.70
C MET A 1 31.86 3.07 18.97
N LEU A 2 30.63 3.03 19.49
CA LEU A 2 29.55 2.20 18.94
C LEU A 2 28.71 3.10 18.02
N MET A 3 28.66 2.75 16.73
CA MET A 3 27.80 3.40 15.74
C MET A 3 26.36 2.98 16.05
N GLY A 4 25.57 3.90 16.61
CA GLY A 4 24.14 3.71 16.83
C GLY A 4 23.46 3.53 15.48
N HIS A 5 22.97 2.31 15.21
CA HIS A 5 21.94 2.10 14.21
C HIS A 5 20.67 2.77 14.76
N SER A 6 20.42 3.98 14.29
CA SER A 6 19.13 4.64 14.46
C SER A 6 18.11 3.84 13.67
N THR A 7 17.34 3.01 14.36
CA THR A 7 16.05 2.54 13.87
C THR A 7 15.11 3.74 13.86
N PHE A 8 15.09 4.48 12.75
CA PHE A 8 13.96 5.34 12.42
C PHE A 8 12.75 4.42 12.25
N LEU A 9 12.01 4.19 13.32
CA LEU A 9 10.58 3.96 13.18
C LEU A 9 10.03 5.27 12.61
N PRO A 10 9.37 5.28 11.45
CA PRO A 10 8.76 6.51 10.96
C PRO A 10 7.82 6.98 12.06
N GLU A 11 8.06 8.17 12.59
CA GLU A 11 7.10 8.88 13.42
C GLU A 11 5.76 8.81 12.68
N THR A 12 4.71 8.38 13.37
CA THR A 12 3.37 8.30 12.80
C THR A 12 3.07 9.65 12.16
N GLN A 13 3.06 9.66 10.83
CA GLN A 13 2.82 10.86 10.06
C GLN A 13 1.33 11.16 10.17
N ASP A 14 0.99 12.17 10.96
CA ASP A 14 -0.38 12.63 11.08
C ASP A 14 -0.75 13.38 9.78
N PHE A 15 -1.77 12.85 9.11
CA PHE A 15 -2.32 13.44 7.90
C PHE A 15 -3.60 14.21 8.24
N ASP A 16 -3.65 15.47 7.85
CA ASP A 16 -4.75 16.39 8.16
C ASP A 16 -5.96 16.17 7.25
N LYS A 17 -5.72 15.68 6.03
CA LYS A 17 -6.74 15.49 5.00
C LYS A 17 -6.59 14.15 4.32
N TRP A 18 -7.73 13.49 4.11
CA TRP A 18 -7.84 12.24 3.37
C TRP A 18 -8.91 12.37 2.30
N ASN A 19 -8.61 11.92 1.09
CA ASN A 19 -9.56 11.84 -0.01
C ASN A 19 -9.46 10.49 -0.70
N GLY A 20 -10.58 9.77 -0.78
CA GLY A 20 -10.68 8.49 -1.47
C GLY A 20 -11.52 8.63 -2.74
N LYS A 21 -11.01 8.12 -3.86
CA LYS A 21 -11.73 8.09 -5.14
C LYS A 21 -11.70 6.68 -5.72
N LEU A 22 -12.89 6.14 -5.96
CA LEU A 22 -13.06 4.88 -6.69
C LEU A 22 -13.21 5.17 -8.18
N LYS A 23 -12.40 4.49 -8.99
CA LYS A 23 -12.43 4.52 -10.46
C LYS A 23 -12.78 3.12 -10.95
N TRP A 24 -13.98 3.00 -11.53
CA TRP A 24 -14.51 1.75 -12.08
C TRP A 24 -13.93 1.46 -13.47
N ASP A 25 -14.11 0.22 -13.93
CA ASP A 25 -13.87 -0.22 -15.31
C ASP A 25 -12.45 0.07 -15.82
N GLN A 26 -11.47 -0.10 -14.95
CA GLN A 26 -10.06 -0.02 -15.31
C GLN A 26 -9.58 -1.37 -15.85
N SER A 27 -8.40 -1.34 -16.49
CA SER A 27 -7.69 -2.58 -16.85
C SER A 27 -6.25 -2.51 -16.36
N LEU A 28 -5.81 -3.59 -15.73
CA LEU A 28 -4.42 -3.80 -15.34
C LEU A 28 -3.96 -5.13 -15.91
N ASP A 29 -2.98 -5.09 -16.81
CA ASP A 29 -2.40 -6.28 -17.46
C ASP A 29 -3.43 -7.23 -18.09
N GLY A 30 -4.51 -6.67 -18.64
CA GLY A 30 -5.59 -7.43 -19.27
C GLY A 30 -6.65 -7.99 -18.31
N VAL A 31 -6.55 -7.72 -17.00
CA VAL A 31 -7.59 -8.04 -16.01
C VAL A 31 -8.50 -6.82 -15.83
N ALA A 32 -9.82 -7.03 -15.79
CA ALA A 32 -10.79 -5.97 -15.47
C ALA A 32 -10.72 -5.63 -13.97
N CYS A 33 -10.57 -4.35 -13.64
CA CYS A 33 -10.24 -3.91 -12.30
C CYS A 33 -11.02 -2.66 -11.87
N ASP A 34 -11.21 -2.54 -10.55
CA ASP A 34 -11.56 -1.28 -9.90
C ASP A 34 -10.29 -0.71 -9.24
N LEU A 35 -10.10 0.60 -9.33
CA LEU A 35 -8.97 1.31 -8.74
C LEU A 35 -9.46 2.23 -7.63
N LEU A 36 -9.00 2.00 -6.40
CA LEU A 36 -9.14 2.94 -5.30
C LEU A 36 -7.88 3.80 -5.21
N GLU A 37 -8.03 5.10 -5.46
CA GLU A 37 -7.01 6.11 -5.23
C GLU A 37 -7.26 6.77 -3.87
N ILE A 38 -6.27 6.74 -2.99
CA ILE A 38 -6.30 7.38 -1.68
C ILE A 38 -5.22 8.44 -1.64
N GLU A 39 -5.62 9.68 -1.39
CA GLU A 39 -4.72 10.80 -1.18
C GLU A 39 -4.75 11.20 0.29
N ALA A 40 -3.59 11.22 0.94
CA ALA A 40 -3.41 11.74 2.28
C ALA A 40 -2.46 12.95 2.23
N VAL A 41 -2.85 14.07 2.83
CA VAL A 41 -2.06 15.30 2.84
C VAL A 41 -1.76 15.70 4.29
N SER A 42 -0.49 15.93 4.58
CA SER A 42 -0.02 16.53 5.83
C SER A 42 0.43 17.96 5.55
N GLU A 43 -0.29 18.93 6.11
CA GLU A 43 0.00 20.36 5.96
C GLU A 43 1.28 20.73 6.72
N ALA A 44 1.52 20.08 7.86
CA ALA A 44 2.64 20.35 8.76
C ALA A 44 4.01 20.23 8.08
N ASN A 45 4.17 19.26 7.18
CA ASN A 45 5.41 19.03 6.45
C ASN A 45 5.24 19.09 4.92
N SER A 46 4.08 19.59 4.46
CA SER A 46 3.72 19.69 3.03
C SER A 46 3.96 18.39 2.27
N SER A 47 3.71 17.26 2.94
CA SER A 47 3.81 15.95 2.32
C SER A 47 2.46 15.46 1.84
N LYS A 48 2.51 14.65 0.79
CA LYS A 48 1.35 14.04 0.20
C LYS A 48 1.67 12.58 -0.07
N THR A 49 0.81 11.68 0.38
CA THR A 49 0.84 10.27 0.02
C THR A 49 -0.29 10.00 -0.96
N ILE A 50 0.03 9.30 -2.05
CA ILE A 50 -0.96 8.79 -3.00
C ILE A 50 -0.82 7.28 -3.07
N ASP A 51 -1.87 6.58 -2.62
CA ASP A 51 -1.99 5.14 -2.73
C ASP A 51 -2.94 4.78 -3.86
N LEU A 52 -2.54 3.84 -4.72
CA LEU A 52 -3.33 3.28 -5.80
C LEU A 52 -3.48 1.78 -5.53
N LEU A 53 -4.69 1.38 -5.14
CA LEU A 53 -5.04 -0.01 -4.85
C LEU A 53 -5.90 -0.56 -5.99
N TRP A 54 -5.37 -1.56 -6.70
CA TRP A 54 -6.02 -2.18 -7.84
C TRP A 54 -6.68 -3.48 -7.42
N PHE A 55 -7.99 -3.58 -7.59
CA PHE A 55 -8.78 -4.77 -7.24
C PHE A 55 -9.34 -5.43 -8.50
N ALA A 56 -9.21 -6.75 -8.61
CA ALA A 56 -9.84 -7.51 -9.68
C ALA A 56 -11.37 -7.48 -9.52
N GLN A 57 -12.12 -7.15 -10.58
CA GLN A 57 -13.59 -7.10 -10.53
C GLN A 57 -14.23 -8.49 -10.35
N ASP A 58 -13.55 -9.55 -10.76
CA ASP A 58 -14.10 -10.92 -10.76
C ASP A 58 -14.23 -11.53 -9.36
N ASN A 59 -13.29 -11.22 -8.45
CA ASN A 59 -13.21 -11.83 -7.12
C ASN A 59 -12.75 -10.86 -6.01
N GLY A 60 -12.57 -9.57 -6.31
CA GLY A 60 -12.16 -8.54 -5.35
C GLY A 60 -10.72 -8.66 -4.86
N ARG A 61 -9.89 -9.53 -5.45
CA ARG A 61 -8.48 -9.68 -5.09
C ARG A 61 -7.72 -8.38 -5.35
N LEU A 62 -6.91 -7.96 -4.39
CA LEU A 62 -5.89 -6.93 -4.61
C LEU A 62 -4.83 -7.45 -5.60
N LEU A 63 -4.56 -6.72 -6.67
CA LEU A 63 -3.62 -7.07 -7.73
C LEU A 63 -2.33 -6.28 -7.63
N ARG A 64 -2.43 -5.00 -7.27
CA ARG A 64 -1.29 -4.09 -7.16
C ARG A 64 -1.55 -3.00 -6.15
N VAL A 65 -0.50 -2.60 -5.46
CA VAL A 65 -0.45 -1.39 -4.64
C VAL A 65 0.69 -0.53 -5.16
N ASN A 66 0.40 0.72 -5.49
CA ASN A 66 1.42 1.75 -5.69
C ASN A 66 1.24 2.81 -4.63
N GLU A 67 2.29 3.10 -3.87
CA GLU A 67 2.32 4.22 -2.94
C GLU A 67 3.42 5.18 -3.42
N ASN A 68 3.09 6.45 -3.52
CA ASN A 68 4.07 7.51 -3.71
C ASN A 68 3.92 8.53 -2.59
N VAL A 69 5.00 8.79 -1.89
CA VAL A 69 5.09 9.89 -0.91
C VAL A 69 5.87 11.01 -1.56
N THR A 70 5.27 12.19 -1.62
CA THR A 70 5.90 13.41 -2.13
C THR A 70 6.02 14.47 -1.04
N ARG A 71 6.95 15.40 -1.24
CA ARG A 71 7.06 16.64 -0.47
C ARG A 71 7.14 17.79 -1.46
N GLY A 72 6.07 18.59 -1.56
CA GLY A 72 5.88 19.47 -2.71
C GLY A 72 5.81 18.66 -4.01
N GLU A 73 6.65 19.00 -4.99
CA GLU A 73 6.72 18.31 -6.30
C GLU A 73 7.70 17.12 -6.31
N GLU A 74 8.52 16.95 -5.26
CA GLU A 74 9.54 15.91 -5.20
C GLU A 74 8.96 14.59 -4.65
N VAL A 75 9.23 13.46 -5.32
CA VAL A 75 8.93 12.12 -4.81
C VAL A 75 10.03 11.70 -3.83
N ILE A 76 9.69 11.54 -2.55
CA ILE A 76 10.63 11.18 -1.48
C ILE A 76 10.63 9.68 -1.16
N SER A 77 9.55 8.97 -1.50
CA SER A 77 9.46 7.51 -1.40
C SER A 77 8.47 6.98 -2.42
N SER A 78 8.74 5.79 -2.93
CA SER A 78 7.82 5.05 -3.78
C SER A 78 7.85 3.58 -3.40
N PHE A 79 6.68 2.96 -3.33
CA PHE A 79 6.51 1.53 -3.09
C PHE A 79 5.60 0.94 -4.17
N ASP A 80 5.98 -0.23 -4.68
CA ASP A 80 5.22 -0.96 -5.67
C ASP A 80 5.18 -2.43 -5.28
N LEU A 81 3.98 -2.93 -5.01
CA LEU A 81 3.71 -4.34 -4.75
C LEU A 81 2.77 -4.87 -5.81
N ARG A 82 3.20 -5.91 -6.52
CA ARG A 82 2.43 -6.56 -7.57
C ARG A 82 2.23 -8.04 -7.27
N LEU A 83 1.00 -8.51 -7.45
CA LEU A 83 0.62 -9.91 -7.32
C LEU A 83 0.50 -10.57 -8.69
N ASP A 84 1.55 -11.26 -9.12
CA ASP A 84 1.54 -11.95 -10.42
C ASP A 84 0.61 -13.18 -10.43
N LYS A 85 0.59 -13.93 -9.31
CA LYS A 85 -0.23 -15.13 -9.15
C LYS A 85 -0.67 -15.26 -7.69
N GLN A 86 -1.97 -15.47 -7.46
CA GLN A 86 -2.50 -15.83 -6.16
C GLN A 86 -3.34 -17.10 -6.28
N ARG A 87 -3.20 -18.01 -5.33
CA ARG A 87 -4.07 -19.18 -5.17
C ARG A 87 -4.61 -19.17 -3.76
N LEU A 88 -5.93 -19.27 -3.62
CA LEU A 88 -6.60 -19.44 -2.35
C LEU A 88 -6.79 -20.94 -2.14
N ASN A 89 -6.18 -21.48 -1.08
CA ASN A 89 -6.36 -22.88 -0.69
C ASN A 89 -6.92 -22.91 0.74
N PRO A 90 -8.25 -23.03 0.90
CA PRO A 90 -8.88 -23.04 2.23
C PRO A 90 -8.57 -24.29 3.05
N GLN A 91 -7.97 -25.33 2.44
CA GLN A 91 -7.58 -26.57 3.13
C GLN A 91 -6.14 -26.53 3.68
N LEU A 92 -5.41 -25.42 3.54
CA LEU A 92 -4.08 -25.27 4.12
C LEU A 92 -4.17 -25.44 5.65
N PRO A 93 -3.53 -26.47 6.25
CA PRO A 93 -3.59 -26.64 7.70
C PRO A 93 -2.95 -25.46 8.44
N ALA A 94 -3.54 -25.09 9.58
CA ALA A 94 -3.05 -24.01 10.44
C ALA A 94 -1.58 -24.20 10.85
N SER A 95 -1.10 -25.45 10.91
CA SER A 95 0.29 -25.80 11.22
C SER A 95 1.32 -25.27 10.21
N MET A 96 0.91 -24.87 9.00
CA MET A 96 1.82 -24.22 8.05
C MET A 96 2.09 -22.75 8.38
N PHE A 97 1.29 -22.13 9.25
CA PHE A 97 1.51 -20.76 9.68
C PHE A 97 2.29 -20.78 11.00
N LYS A 98 3.55 -20.33 10.96
CA LYS A 98 4.33 -20.11 12.18
C LYS A 98 4.09 -18.69 12.67
N PHE A 99 3.17 -18.52 13.61
CA PHE A 99 2.98 -17.25 14.30
C PHE A 99 4.16 -17.03 15.26
N VAL A 100 4.91 -15.94 15.05
CA VAL A 100 5.95 -15.50 15.99
C VAL A 100 5.31 -14.45 16.89
N PRO A 101 5.19 -14.67 18.21
CA PRO A 101 4.67 -13.67 19.13
C PRO A 101 5.52 -12.39 19.05
N SER A 102 4.89 -11.23 18.88
CA SER A 102 5.57 -9.93 19.06
C SER A 102 5.93 -9.77 20.53
N LYS A 103 7.20 -9.43 20.81
CA LYS A 103 7.68 -9.11 22.16
C LYS A 103 7.19 -7.76 22.63
#